data_AF-A0A5C3QIE1-F1
#
_entry.id   AF-A0A5C3QIE1-F1
#
_cell.length_a   1.000
_cell.length_b   1.000
_cell.length_c   1.000
_cell.angle_alpha   90.00
_cell.angle_beta   90.00
_cell.angle_gamma   90.00
#
_symmetry.space_group_name_H-M   'P 1'
#
loop_
_entity.id
_entity.type
_entity.pdbx_description
1 polymer ?
#
loop_
_entity_poly.entity_id
_entity_poly.type
_entity_poly.pdbx_seq_one_letter_code
_entity_poly.pdbx_strand_id
1 'polypeptide(L)' 'MARIFSLVAVAALFFGAVQAQIPCSPGRYQCINNKNGAHVGVCEAGGQAWALIQKCSGRCVTASNGTPYCA' A
#
# COMPACT_ATOMS: atom_id res chain seq x y z
N MET A 1 -47.45 22.74 -4.55
CA MET A 1 -47.08 21.30 -4.60
C MET A 1 -45.71 21.17 -5.25
N ALA A 2 -44.64 21.15 -4.44
CA ALA A 2 -43.28 21.02 -4.93
C ALA A 2 -42.98 19.54 -5.22
N ARG A 3 -42.61 19.22 -6.46
CA ARG A 3 -42.26 17.86 -6.87
C ARG A 3 -40.84 17.54 -6.41
N ILE A 4 -40.80 16.69 -5.40
CA ILE A 4 -39.62 15.97 -4.92
C ILE A 4 -39.22 14.98 -6.00
N PHE A 5 -38.06 15.18 -6.63
CA PHE A 5 -37.27 14.09 -7.21
C PHE A 5 -35.79 14.47 -7.04
N SER A 6 -35.32 14.43 -5.78
CA SER A 6 -33.91 14.33 -5.49
C SER A 6 -33.37 13.09 -6.18
N LEU A 7 -32.56 13.33 -7.21
CA LEU A 7 -31.85 12.32 -7.98
C LEU A 7 -31.03 11.44 -7.03
N VAL A 8 -31.62 10.28 -6.79
CA VAL A 8 -31.03 9.00 -6.43
C VAL A 8 -29.50 9.03 -6.33
N ALA A 9 -29.03 9.04 -5.08
CA ALA A 9 -27.68 8.62 -4.71
C ALA A 9 -27.53 7.12 -5.05
N VAL A 10 -27.28 6.80 -6.32
CA VAL A 10 -26.94 5.44 -6.74
C VAL A 10 -25.45 5.22 -6.49
N ALA A 11 -25.18 4.72 -5.30
CA ALA A 11 -24.29 3.59 -5.08
C ALA A 11 -23.09 3.47 -6.04
N ALA A 12 -22.01 4.20 -5.75
CA ALA A 12 -20.66 3.72 -6.07
C ALA A 12 -20.26 2.59 -5.11
N LEU A 13 -21.07 1.53 -5.05
CA LEU A 13 -20.71 0.24 -4.47
C LEU A 13 -20.10 -0.62 -5.58
N PHE A 14 -18.99 -0.16 -6.15
CA PHE A 14 -18.13 -1.03 -6.93
C PHE A 14 -17.24 -1.79 -5.95
N PHE A 15 -17.75 -2.95 -5.54
CA PHE A 15 -17.03 -4.01 -4.87
C PHE A 15 -15.85 -4.46 -5.75
N GLY A 16 -14.71 -3.84 -5.55
CA GLY A 16 -13.41 -4.43 -5.78
C GLY A 16 -12.60 -4.04 -4.57
N ALA A 17 -12.08 -5.02 -3.85
CA ALA A 17 -11.00 -4.79 -2.90
C ALA A 17 -9.76 -4.31 -3.67
N VAL A 18 -9.78 -3.06 -4.16
CA VAL A 18 -8.59 -2.24 -4.24
C VAL A 18 -8.17 -2.16 -2.79
N GLN A 19 -7.29 -3.08 -2.38
CA GLN A 19 -6.34 -2.79 -1.34
C GLN A 19 -5.88 -1.38 -1.68
N ALA A 20 -6.27 -0.40 -0.87
CA ALA A 20 -5.81 0.96 -1.02
C ALA A 20 -4.29 0.84 -1.01
N GLN A 21 -3.72 0.80 -2.22
CA GLN A 21 -2.30 0.74 -2.44
C GLN A 21 -1.86 2.10 -1.96
N ILE A 22 -1.46 2.14 -0.68
CA ILE A 22 -1.06 3.38 -0.02
C ILE A 22 -0.04 4.00 -0.97
N PRO A 23 -0.35 5.17 -1.55
CA PRO A 23 0.51 5.75 -2.56
C PRO A 23 1.86 5.98 -1.91
N CYS A 24 2.85 5.20 -2.35
CA CYS A 24 4.21 5.29 -1.84
C CYS A 24 5.00 6.20 -2.77
N SER A 25 5.99 6.91 -2.24
CA SER A 25 6.86 7.71 -3.11
C SER A 25 7.80 6.76 -3.85
N PRO A 26 7.85 6.79 -5.20
CA PRO A 26 8.75 5.98 -5.98
C PRO A 26 10.19 6.03 -5.47
N GLY A 27 10.85 4.87 -5.40
CA GLY A 27 12.23 4.78 -4.92
C GLY A 27 12.40 4.86 -3.39
N ARG A 28 11.32 5.01 -2.61
CA ARG A 28 11.40 4.84 -1.15
C ARG A 28 11.51 3.39 -0.79
N TYR A 29 12.45 3.07 0.09
CA TYR A 29 12.57 1.75 0.70
C TYR A 29 11.70 1.67 1.95
N GLN A 30 10.97 0.56 2.12
CA GLN A 30 10.20 0.30 3.32
C GLN A 30 10.20 -1.20 3.69
N CYS A 31 10.01 -1.45 4.99
CA CYS A 31 9.70 -2.78 5.48
C CYS A 31 8.28 -3.20 5.10
N ILE A 32 8.17 -4.33 4.42
CA ILE A 32 6.91 -4.92 3.97
C ILE A 32 6.77 -6.24 4.68
N ASN A 33 5.69 -6.38 5.44
CA ASN A 33 5.36 -7.63 6.09
C ASN A 33 4.13 -8.23 5.43
N ASN A 34 4.28 -9.41 4.84
CA ASN A 34 3.20 -10.11 4.15
C ASN A 34 3.15 -11.57 4.63
N LYS A 35 2.23 -12.38 4.06
CA LYS A 35 2.07 -13.80 4.42
C LYS A 35 3.34 -14.64 4.22
N ASN A 36 4.28 -14.19 3.38
CA ASN A 36 5.54 -14.87 3.12
C ASN A 36 6.67 -14.46 4.09
N GLY A 37 6.41 -13.52 5.00
CA GLY A 37 7.34 -13.00 6.00
C GLY A 37 7.65 -11.51 5.85
N ALA A 38 8.66 -11.05 6.59
CA ALA A 38 9.17 -9.70 6.51
C ALA A 38 10.14 -9.55 5.32
N HIS A 39 10.04 -8.44 4.61
CA HIS A 39 10.85 -8.13 3.43
C HIS A 39 11.26 -6.66 3.47
N VAL A 40 12.41 -6.36 2.89
CA VAL A 40 12.74 -5.02 2.42
C VAL A 40 12.21 -4.89 1.00
N GLY A 41 11.39 -3.87 0.75
CA GLY A 41 10.97 -3.54 -0.60
C GLY A 41 11.17 -2.07 -0.92
N VAL A 42 11.06 -1.77 -2.22
CA VAL A 42 11.12 -0.42 -2.77
C VAL A 42 9.81 -0.12 -3.45
N CYS A 43 9.33 1.11 -3.30
CA CYS A 43 8.15 1.57 -4.00
C CYS A 43 8.47 1.65 -5.50
N GLU A 44 7.63 1.02 -6.32
CA GLU A 44 7.76 1.05 -7.77
C GLU A 44 7.50 2.45 -8.35
N ALA A 45 7.95 2.68 -9.59
CA ALA A 45 7.80 3.95 -10.29
C ALA A 45 6.34 4.44 -10.38
N GLY A 46 5.38 3.50 -10.40
CA GLY A 46 3.95 3.81 -10.43
C GLY A 46 3.38 4.30 -9.10
N GLY A 47 4.14 4.25 -7.99
CA GLY A 47 3.67 4.65 -6.66
C GLY A 47 2.55 3.77 -6.09
N GLN A 48 2.23 2.67 -6.77
CA GLN A 48 1.06 1.82 -6.49
C GLN A 48 1.47 0.46 -5.93
N ALA A 49 2.68 0.00 -6.21
CA ALA A 49 3.14 -1.32 -5.79
C ALA A 49 4.52 -1.24 -5.15
N TRP A 50 4.82 -2.29 -4.39
CA TRP A 50 6.11 -2.46 -3.77
C TRP A 50 6.82 -3.65 -4.41
N ALA A 51 7.99 -3.40 -4.98
CA ALA A 51 8.90 -4.43 -5.41
C ALA A 51 9.68 -4.97 -4.21
N LEU A 52 9.66 -6.29 -4.01
CA LEU A 52 10.43 -6.94 -2.94
C LEU A 52 11.90 -7.04 -3.35
N ILE A 53 12.80 -6.41 -2.59
CA ILE A 53 14.25 -6.40 -2.86
C ILE A 53 14.94 -7.55 -2.10
N GLN A 54 14.57 -7.76 -0.84
CA GLN A 54 15.21 -8.73 0.03
C GLN A 54 14.21 -9.35 0.99
N LYS A 55 14.23 -10.68 1.13
CA LYS A 55 13.47 -11.39 2.16
C LYS A 55 14.27 -11.42 3.47
N CYS A 56 13.61 -11.09 4.58
CA CYS A 56 14.18 -11.21 5.91
C CYS A 56 13.81 -12.57 6.52
N SER A 57 14.81 -13.30 7.00
CA SER A 57 14.59 -14.55 7.76
C SER A 57 13.98 -14.29 9.14
N GLY A 58 14.18 -13.08 9.68
CA GLY A 58 13.66 -12.62 10.96
C GLY A 58 12.72 -11.44 10.79
N ARG A 59 13.17 -10.25 11.21
CA ARG A 59 12.35 -9.03 11.20
C ARG A 59 12.90 -8.05 10.18
N CYS A 60 12.03 -7.21 9.63
CA CYS A 60 12.46 -6.00 8.93
C CYS A 60 12.36 -4.83 9.89
N VAL A 61 13.44 -4.06 10.00
CA VAL A 61 13.58 -2.90 10.89
C VAL A 61 13.95 -1.68 10.04
N THR A 62 13.34 -0.54 10.31
CA THR A 62 13.74 0.73 9.70
C THR A 62 14.73 1.43 10.63
N ALA A 63 15.96 1.65 10.17
CA ALA A 63 16.96 2.41 10.91
C ALA A 63 16.55 3.88 11.07
N SER A 64 17.19 4.59 11.99
CA SER A 64 16.91 6.01 12.27
C SER A 64 17.12 6.93 11.08
N ASN A 65 17.94 6.51 10.10
CA ASN A 65 18.15 7.22 8.83
C ASN A 65 17.03 6.92 7.78
N GLY A 66 16.01 6.15 8.15
CA GLY A 66 14.91 5.77 7.26
C GLY A 66 15.21 4.57 6.35
N THR A 67 16.40 3.96 6.45
CA THR A 67 16.76 2.78 5.64
C THR A 67 16.23 1.50 6.27
N PRO A 68 15.38 0.71 5.60
CA PRO A 68 14.98 -0.60 6.07
C PRO A 68 16.09 -1.63 5.87
N TYR A 69 16.24 -2.53 6.84
CA TYR A 69 17.18 -3.64 6.79
C TYR A 69 16.59 -4.86 7.50
N CYS A 70 17.13 -6.04 7.20
CA CYS A 70 16.75 -7.27 7.87
C CYS A 70 17.59 -7.44 9.16
N ALA A 71 16.91 -7.74 10.27
CA ALA A 71 17.50 -8.03 11.57
C ALA A 71 17.18 -9.48 12.01
#